data_AF-A0A7X7WHQ6-F1
#
_entry.id   AF-A0A7X7WHQ6-F1
#
_cell.length_a   1.000
_cell.length_b   1.000
_cell.length_c   1.000
_cell.angle_alpha   90.00
_cell.angle_beta   90.00
_cell.angle_gamma   90.00
#
_symmetry.space_group_name_H-M   'P 1'
#
loop_
_entity.id
_entity.type
_entity.pdbx_description
1 polymer ?
#
loop_
_entity_poly.entity_id
_entity_poly.type
_entity_poly.pdbx_seq_one_letter_code
_entity_poly.pdbx_strand_id
1 'polypeptide(L)'
;MSQKLKLVEGVAFAFAFIISFYFGAAVWAVPQSAKMNFADGGQGFNDRFILVTNSEIGELPIAASSNRLISTGIEALDRLCADYRVTKIEKWYPYPVAHDELKWVAERMYICYIEPGADIIAAIDAFAGDSHIQAAEPYRIPRPFYVPNDPHRSMQWFLGKINAYGAWDVVHGDATAAAIIGIVDTGVYWNHPDLAPNIWINAAEDLNHNKTLDAGDIDGIDNDGDGFIDDVLGWDFGVGDNNPQ
;
A
#
# COMPACT_ATOMS: atom_id res chain seq x y z
N MET A 1 6.55 -33.16 7.62
CA MET A 1 6.96 -32.23 6.55
C MET A 1 5.73 -31.63 5.82
N SER A 2 4.70 -31.12 6.53
CA SER A 2 3.41 -30.78 5.88
C SER A 2 2.58 -29.66 6.56
N GLN A 3 3.18 -28.77 7.33
CA GLN A 3 2.48 -27.55 7.82
C GLN A 3 3.36 -26.30 7.78
N LYS A 4 4.67 -26.44 8.04
CA LYS A 4 5.63 -25.33 7.96
C LYS A 4 5.85 -24.78 6.53
N LEU A 5 5.75 -25.62 5.50
CA LEU A 5 5.92 -25.19 4.09
C LEU A 5 4.75 -24.31 3.61
N LYS A 6 3.51 -24.59 4.08
CA LYS A 6 2.32 -23.78 3.78
C LYS A 6 2.35 -22.42 4.47
N LEU A 7 3.06 -22.29 5.60
CA LEU A 7 3.29 -20.99 6.22
C LEU A 7 4.24 -20.12 5.39
N VAL A 8 5.24 -20.69 4.69
CA VAL A 8 6.17 -19.87 3.90
C VAL A 8 5.48 -19.27 2.67
N GLU A 9 4.64 -20.03 1.97
CA GLU A 9 3.82 -19.52 0.86
C GLU A 9 2.74 -18.54 1.35
N GLY A 10 2.14 -18.78 2.52
CA GLY A 10 1.13 -17.92 3.12
C GLY A 10 1.69 -16.64 3.75
N VAL A 11 2.91 -16.68 4.31
CA VAL A 11 3.58 -15.53 4.94
C VAL A 11 4.18 -14.62 3.87
N ALA A 12 4.69 -15.13 2.75
CA ALA A 12 5.04 -14.31 1.59
C ALA A 12 3.84 -13.53 1.04
N PHE A 13 2.64 -14.16 1.02
CA PHE A 13 1.40 -13.51 0.61
C PHE A 13 0.82 -12.55 1.66
N ALA A 14 0.92 -12.88 2.95
CA ALA A 14 0.44 -12.02 4.05
C ALA A 14 1.35 -10.79 4.28
N PHE A 15 2.66 -10.90 4.02
CA PHE A 15 3.59 -9.77 4.09
C PHE A 15 3.35 -8.74 2.99
N ALA A 16 2.80 -9.13 1.83
CA ALA A 16 2.37 -8.20 0.80
C ALA A 16 1.24 -7.27 1.27
N PHE A 17 0.43 -7.68 2.25
CA PHE A 17 -0.71 -6.90 2.77
C PHE A 17 -0.35 -5.90 3.89
N ILE A 18 0.70 -6.17 4.67
CA ILE A 18 1.07 -5.32 5.83
C ILE A 18 2.01 -4.16 5.41
N ILE A 19 2.67 -4.23 4.25
CA ILE A 19 3.70 -3.26 3.81
C ILE A 19 3.18 -2.32 2.69
N SER A 20 1.87 -2.16 2.51
CA SER A 20 1.35 -1.19 1.52
C SER A 20 1.34 0.26 2.03
N PHE A 21 1.57 0.51 3.33
CA PHE A 21 1.37 1.85 3.92
C PHE A 21 2.57 2.82 3.89
N TYR A 22 3.77 2.40 3.48
CA TYR A 22 4.98 3.24 3.62
C TYR A 22 5.67 3.70 2.34
N PHE A 23 5.18 3.32 1.15
CA PHE A 23 5.88 3.61 -0.12
C PHE A 23 5.15 4.58 -1.07
N GLY A 24 4.26 5.44 -0.54
CA GLY A 24 3.45 6.36 -1.35
C GLY A 24 4.24 7.41 -2.14
N ALA A 25 5.48 7.75 -1.76
CA ALA A 25 6.21 8.88 -2.36
C ALA A 25 7.41 8.51 -3.25
N ALA A 26 7.93 7.27 -3.22
CA ALA A 26 9.25 6.97 -3.79
C ALA A 26 9.25 6.13 -5.08
N VAL A 27 8.11 5.57 -5.50
CA VAL A 27 8.05 4.67 -6.66
C VAL A 27 8.16 5.42 -8.00
N TRP A 28 7.69 6.67 -8.06
CA TRP A 28 7.65 7.47 -9.30
C TRP A 28 9.00 8.05 -9.73
N ALA A 29 10.00 8.08 -8.84
CA ALA A 29 11.31 8.69 -9.11
C ALA A 29 12.41 7.68 -9.49
N VAL A 30 12.10 6.38 -9.58
CA VAL A 30 13.09 5.37 -10.00
C VAL A 30 13.34 5.49 -11.51
N PRO A 31 14.57 5.79 -11.97
CA PRO A 31 14.88 5.93 -13.39
C PRO A 31 14.73 4.58 -14.10
N GLN A 32 14.35 4.60 -15.39
CA GLN A 32 14.17 3.37 -16.17
C GLN A 32 15.45 2.52 -16.24
N SER A 33 16.62 3.16 -16.19
CA SER A 33 17.93 2.48 -16.14
C SER A 33 18.16 1.67 -14.86
N ALA A 34 17.38 1.90 -13.81
CA ALA A 34 17.44 1.17 -12.54
C ALA A 34 16.35 0.10 -12.40
N LYS A 35 15.61 -0.19 -13.49
CA LYS A 35 14.47 -1.12 -13.49
C LYS A 35 14.74 -2.34 -14.36
N MET A 36 14.11 -3.45 -13.98
CA MET A 36 13.89 -4.61 -14.82
C MET A 36 12.40 -4.93 -14.91
N ASN A 37 11.97 -5.51 -16.03
CA ASN A 37 10.59 -5.89 -16.27
C ASN A 37 10.43 -7.40 -16.10
N PHE A 38 9.33 -7.82 -15.50
CA PHE A 38 8.94 -9.23 -15.39
C PHE A 38 7.90 -9.61 -16.45
N ALA A 39 7.79 -10.90 -16.75
CA ALA A 39 6.85 -11.42 -17.74
C ALA A 39 5.38 -11.16 -17.38
N ASP A 40 5.09 -10.98 -16.09
CA ASP A 40 3.76 -10.65 -15.56
C ASP A 40 3.41 -9.15 -15.66
N GLY A 41 4.26 -8.33 -16.29
CA GLY A 41 4.08 -6.88 -16.40
C GLY A 41 4.49 -6.09 -15.14
N GLY A 42 4.97 -6.78 -14.10
CA GLY A 42 5.57 -6.19 -12.91
C GLY A 42 6.93 -5.54 -13.21
N GLN A 43 7.36 -4.65 -12.32
CA GLN A 43 8.69 -4.04 -12.36
C GLN A 43 9.45 -4.33 -11.08
N GLY A 44 10.76 -4.43 -11.19
CA GLY A 44 11.68 -4.59 -10.06
C GLY A 44 12.91 -3.73 -10.25
N PHE A 45 13.72 -3.62 -9.21
CA PHE A 45 15.03 -3.00 -9.29
C PHE A 45 16.01 -3.97 -9.97
N ASN A 46 16.94 -3.44 -10.75
CA ASN A 46 17.99 -4.24 -11.40
C ASN A 46 19.32 -4.24 -10.63
N ASP A 47 19.38 -3.59 -9.46
CA ASP A 47 20.59 -3.42 -8.65
C ASP A 47 20.44 -3.99 -7.23
N ARG A 48 19.28 -4.56 -6.89
CA ARG A 48 19.04 -5.13 -5.55
C ARG A 48 18.00 -6.25 -5.55
N PHE A 49 18.18 -7.18 -4.61
CA PHE A 49 17.29 -8.33 -4.42
C PHE A 49 17.11 -8.63 -2.93
N ILE A 50 16.07 -9.39 -2.63
CA ILE A 50 15.71 -9.81 -1.28
C ILE A 50 16.39 -11.15 -1.00
N LEU A 51 16.99 -11.27 0.17
CA LEU A 51 17.59 -12.49 0.67
C LEU A 51 16.90 -12.91 1.96
N VAL A 52 16.52 -14.18 2.06
CA VAL A 52 16.00 -14.80 3.27
C VAL A 52 16.94 -15.94 3.66
N THR A 53 17.62 -15.83 4.79
CA THR A 53 18.52 -16.90 5.30
C THR A 53 17.73 -18.05 5.90
N ASN A 54 18.32 -19.23 6.05
CA ASN A 54 17.72 -20.37 6.77
C ASN A 54 17.54 -20.11 8.27
N SER A 55 16.62 -20.84 8.90
CA SER A 55 16.20 -20.59 10.30
C SER A 55 17.25 -20.81 11.35
N GLU A 56 18.30 -21.53 10.98
CA GLU A 56 19.39 -21.91 11.87
C GLU A 56 20.49 -20.84 11.94
N ILE A 57 20.50 -19.90 10.98
CA ILE A 57 21.56 -18.88 10.87
C ILE A 57 21.31 -17.69 11.79
N GLY A 58 20.04 -17.39 12.09
CA GLY A 58 19.68 -16.18 12.83
C GLY A 58 20.09 -14.91 12.07
N GLU A 59 20.50 -13.87 12.81
CA GLU A 59 20.95 -12.61 12.25
C GLU A 59 22.39 -12.71 11.72
N LEU A 60 22.61 -12.36 10.45
CA LEU A 60 23.92 -12.27 9.83
C LEU A 60 24.76 -11.12 10.42
N PRO A 61 25.99 -11.39 10.87
CA PRO A 61 26.95 -10.35 11.21
C PRO A 61 27.48 -9.71 9.92
N ILE A 62 26.81 -8.66 9.44
CA ILE A 62 27.20 -7.92 8.24
C ILE A 62 28.30 -6.91 8.59
N ALA A 63 29.48 -7.06 7.99
CA ALA A 63 30.59 -6.14 8.12
C ALA A 63 31.21 -5.81 6.75
N ALA A 64 31.68 -4.57 6.60
CA ALA A 64 32.56 -4.23 5.49
C ALA A 64 33.97 -4.73 5.80
N SER A 65 34.50 -5.62 4.96
CA SER A 65 35.90 -6.03 5.00
C SER A 65 36.81 -4.89 4.50
N SER A 66 38.08 -4.91 4.93
CA SER A 66 39.11 -3.91 4.58
C SER A 66 39.28 -3.71 3.07
N ASN A 67 38.87 -4.69 2.25
CA ASN A 67 38.98 -4.67 0.79
C ASN A 67 37.67 -4.31 0.06
N ARG A 68 36.70 -3.66 0.73
CA ARG A 68 35.35 -3.35 0.19
C ARG A 68 34.50 -4.57 -0.15
N LEU A 69 34.91 -5.76 0.29
CA LEU A 69 34.09 -6.97 0.21
C LEU A 69 33.14 -7.02 1.41
N ILE A 70 31.90 -7.45 1.19
CA ILE A 70 30.96 -7.71 2.28
C ILE A 70 31.35 -9.03 2.94
N SER A 71 31.39 -9.03 4.27
CA SER A 71 31.45 -10.25 5.07
C SER A 71 30.15 -10.42 5.84
N THR A 72 29.62 -11.64 5.77
CA THR A 72 28.40 -12.13 6.42
C THR A 72 28.73 -13.09 7.56
N GLY A 73 30.01 -13.43 7.76
CA GLY A 73 30.47 -14.49 8.64
C GLY A 73 30.33 -15.91 8.06
N ILE A 74 29.76 -16.05 6.86
CA ILE A 74 29.59 -17.34 6.16
C ILE A 74 30.43 -17.31 4.89
N GLU A 75 31.48 -18.15 4.83
CA GLU A 75 32.44 -18.14 3.72
C GLU A 75 31.80 -18.33 2.35
N ALA A 76 30.78 -19.19 2.25
CA ALA A 76 30.06 -19.42 1.01
C ALA A 76 29.34 -18.14 0.51
N LEU A 77 28.67 -17.43 1.42
CA LEU A 77 27.99 -16.17 1.10
C LEU A 77 28.97 -15.04 0.82
N ASP A 78 30.13 -15.02 1.48
CA ASP A 78 31.18 -14.03 1.25
C ASP A 78 31.80 -14.19 -0.15
N ARG A 79 31.95 -15.44 -0.63
CA ARG A 79 32.36 -15.72 -2.02
C ARG A 79 31.30 -15.26 -3.01
N LEU A 80 30.02 -15.57 -2.78
CA LEU A 80 28.94 -15.09 -3.64
C LEU A 80 28.88 -13.55 -3.68
N CYS A 81 29.10 -12.90 -2.53
CA CYS A 81 29.19 -11.45 -2.46
C CYS A 81 30.32 -10.91 -3.36
N ALA A 82 31.48 -11.57 -3.38
CA ALA A 82 32.60 -11.20 -4.24
C ALA A 82 32.31 -11.46 -5.73
N ASP A 83 31.81 -12.65 -6.07
CA ASP A 83 31.55 -13.10 -7.45
C ASP A 83 30.51 -12.21 -8.15
N TYR A 84 29.46 -11.82 -7.42
CA TYR A 84 28.35 -11.02 -7.94
C TYR A 84 28.45 -9.53 -7.58
N ARG A 85 29.61 -9.09 -7.09
CA ARG A 85 29.92 -7.68 -6.81
C ARG A 85 28.88 -7.01 -5.88
N VAL A 86 28.52 -7.71 -4.81
CA VAL A 86 27.63 -7.17 -3.78
C VAL A 86 28.35 -5.99 -3.10
N THR A 87 27.70 -4.82 -3.12
CA THR A 87 28.21 -3.56 -2.59
C THR A 87 27.69 -3.25 -1.20
N LYS A 88 26.51 -3.77 -0.85
CA LYS A 88 25.85 -3.52 0.43
C LYS A 88 24.87 -4.65 0.75
N ILE A 89 24.78 -5.01 2.02
CA ILE A 89 23.67 -5.81 2.56
C ILE A 89 23.11 -5.05 3.75
N GLU A 90 21.78 -4.93 3.84
CA GLU A 90 21.10 -4.32 4.98
C GLU A 90 19.86 -5.11 5.36
N LYS A 91 19.36 -4.91 6.58
CA LYS A 91 18.10 -5.51 7.00
C LYS A 91 16.94 -4.97 6.16
N TRP A 92 16.06 -5.86 5.73
CA TRP A 92 14.79 -5.47 5.11
C TRP A 92 13.94 -4.64 6.07
N TYR A 93 13.91 -5.02 7.35
CA TYR A 93 13.21 -4.31 8.41
C TYR A 93 14.19 -3.93 9.53
N PRO A 94 14.70 -2.69 9.56
CA PRO A 94 15.73 -2.27 10.52
C PRO A 94 15.16 -1.86 11.90
N TYR A 95 13.84 -1.93 12.08
CA TYR A 95 13.16 -1.46 13.29
C TYR A 95 12.82 -2.61 14.26
N PRO A 96 12.60 -2.31 15.56
CA PRO A 96 12.09 -3.29 16.50
C PRO A 96 10.76 -3.88 16.05
N VAL A 97 10.66 -5.21 16.07
CA VAL A 97 9.42 -5.92 15.73
C VAL A 97 8.62 -6.16 17.01
N ALA A 98 7.40 -5.63 17.07
CA ALA A 98 6.55 -5.71 18.26
C ALA A 98 5.97 -7.11 18.51
N HIS A 99 5.77 -7.91 17.46
CA HIS A 99 5.21 -9.26 17.54
C HIS A 99 6.30 -10.32 17.39
N ASP A 100 6.44 -11.18 18.40
CA ASP A 100 7.44 -12.27 18.41
C ASP A 100 7.28 -13.23 17.22
N GLU A 101 6.05 -13.43 16.74
CA GLU A 101 5.76 -14.25 15.56
C GLU A 101 6.29 -13.66 14.26
N LEU A 102 6.55 -12.35 14.19
CA LEU A 102 7.12 -11.68 13.02
C LEU A 102 8.63 -11.51 13.17
N LYS A 103 9.13 -11.52 14.41
CA LYS A 103 10.53 -11.31 14.74
C LYS A 103 11.44 -12.33 14.06
N TRP A 104 11.09 -13.62 14.11
CA TRP A 104 11.89 -14.69 13.50
C TRP A 104 11.98 -14.60 11.97
N VAL A 105 11.05 -13.90 11.31
CA VAL A 105 11.09 -13.66 9.86
C VAL A 105 11.90 -12.40 9.57
N ALA A 106 11.55 -11.29 10.22
CA ALA A 106 12.15 -9.99 9.96
C ALA A 106 13.68 -9.95 10.22
N GLU A 107 14.16 -10.69 11.22
CA GLU A 107 15.59 -10.76 11.55
C GLU A 107 16.43 -11.50 10.49
N ARG A 108 15.78 -12.20 9.55
CA ARG A 108 16.42 -13.03 8.53
C ARG A 108 16.22 -12.53 7.11
N MET A 109 15.53 -11.40 6.95
CA MET A 109 15.29 -10.77 5.67
C MET A 109 16.28 -9.62 5.45
N TYR A 110 16.96 -9.66 4.31
CA TYR A 110 17.95 -8.69 3.92
C TYR A 110 17.69 -8.18 2.51
N ILE A 111 18.20 -6.97 2.24
CA ILE A 111 18.31 -6.41 0.90
C ILE A 111 19.79 -6.45 0.52
N CYS A 112 20.10 -7.17 -0.55
CA CYS A 112 21.43 -7.22 -1.14
C CYS A 112 21.49 -6.27 -2.34
N TYR A 113 22.48 -5.40 -2.36
CA TYR A 113 22.75 -4.45 -3.44
C TYR A 113 23.98 -4.92 -4.22
N ILE A 114 23.90 -4.92 -5.54
CA ILE A 114 25.01 -5.25 -6.44
C ILE A 114 25.49 -4.01 -7.20
N GLU A 115 26.71 -4.07 -7.71
CA GLU A 115 27.23 -3.00 -8.57
C GLU A 115 26.32 -2.82 -9.81
N PRO A 116 26.00 -1.57 -10.21
CA PRO A 116 25.22 -1.33 -11.42
C PRO A 116 25.83 -2.01 -12.65
N GLY A 117 25.01 -2.77 -13.39
CA GLY A 117 25.43 -3.51 -14.58
C GLY A 117 25.95 -4.93 -14.31
N ALA A 118 26.05 -5.36 -13.05
CA ALA A 118 26.20 -6.78 -12.73
C ALA A 118 24.91 -7.55 -13.07
N ASP A 119 25.05 -8.85 -13.36
CA ASP A 119 23.91 -9.72 -13.71
C ASP A 119 23.11 -10.09 -12.46
N ILE A 120 22.04 -9.34 -12.20
CA ILE A 120 21.17 -9.55 -11.04
C ILE A 120 20.47 -10.91 -11.06
N ILE A 121 20.12 -11.43 -12.23
CA ILE A 121 19.40 -12.71 -12.34
C ILE A 121 20.36 -13.84 -11.98
N ALA A 122 21.57 -13.82 -12.53
CA ALA A 122 22.60 -14.79 -12.17
C ALA A 122 22.97 -14.72 -10.68
N ALA A 123 22.98 -13.52 -10.08
CA ALA A 123 23.19 -13.36 -8.65
C ALA A 123 22.07 -14.01 -7.83
N ILE A 124 20.81 -13.69 -8.15
CA ILE A 124 19.64 -14.27 -7.46
C ILE A 124 19.67 -15.80 -7.54
N ASP A 125 19.91 -16.36 -8.73
CA ASP A 125 19.95 -17.81 -8.93
C ASP A 125 21.07 -18.48 -8.12
N ALA A 126 22.25 -17.85 -8.04
CA ALA A 126 23.37 -18.36 -7.28
C ALA A 126 23.14 -18.30 -5.77
N PHE A 127 22.59 -17.20 -5.26
CA PHE A 127 22.22 -17.09 -3.85
C PHE A 127 21.09 -18.07 -3.50
N ALA A 128 20.09 -18.22 -4.36
CA ALA A 128 19.00 -19.20 -4.15
C ALA A 128 19.49 -20.66 -4.15
N GLY A 129 20.62 -20.94 -4.80
CA GLY A 129 21.25 -22.26 -4.82
C GLY A 129 22.11 -22.60 -3.60
N ASP A 130 22.41 -21.63 -2.73
CA ASP A 130 23.26 -21.86 -1.56
C ASP A 130 22.48 -22.48 -0.39
N SER A 131 23.10 -23.44 0.30
CA SER A 131 22.47 -24.18 1.41
C SER A 131 22.14 -23.34 2.64
N HIS A 132 22.65 -22.11 2.74
CA HIS A 132 22.37 -21.18 3.83
C HIS A 132 21.17 -20.27 3.54
N ILE A 133 20.71 -20.23 2.29
CA ILE A 133 19.64 -19.35 1.85
C ILE A 133 18.34 -20.14 1.72
N GLN A 134 17.29 -19.61 2.33
CA GLN A 134 15.93 -20.14 2.18
C GLN A 134 15.30 -19.67 0.88
N ALA A 135 15.50 -18.39 0.54
CA ALA A 135 15.02 -17.79 -0.69
C ALA A 135 15.88 -16.59 -1.08
N ALA A 136 16.09 -16.41 -2.38
CA ALA A 136 16.56 -15.15 -2.97
C ALA A 136 15.55 -14.75 -4.04
N GLU A 137 15.03 -13.53 -3.95
CA GLU A 137 13.95 -13.07 -4.81
C GLU A 137 14.22 -11.66 -5.34
N PRO A 138 13.79 -11.33 -6.56
CA PRO A 138 13.86 -9.97 -7.05
C PRO A 138 13.20 -8.95 -6.11
N TYR A 139 13.84 -7.79 -5.90
CA TYR A 139 13.18 -6.68 -5.22
C TYR A 139 12.17 -6.04 -6.18
N ARG A 140 10.90 -6.41 -6.04
CA ARG A 140 9.81 -5.82 -6.83
C ARG A 140 9.50 -4.40 -6.37
N ILE A 141 9.24 -3.53 -7.34
CA ILE A 141 8.73 -2.18 -7.08
C ILE A 141 7.25 -2.33 -6.75
N PRO A 142 6.81 -2.07 -5.50
CA PRO A 142 5.41 -2.21 -5.15
C PRO A 142 4.58 -1.24 -5.98
N ARG A 143 3.49 -1.75 -6.55
CA ARG A 143 2.44 -0.93 -7.16
C ARG A 143 1.20 -1.10 -6.29
N PRO A 144 0.64 -0.04 -5.71
CA PRO A 144 -0.70 -0.15 -5.16
C PRO A 144 -1.63 -0.51 -6.32
N PHE A 145 -2.29 -1.65 -6.22
CA PHE A 145 -3.43 -1.97 -7.08
C PHE A 145 -4.67 -1.80 -6.21
N TYR A 146 -5.35 -0.68 -6.37
CA TYR A 146 -6.63 -0.41 -5.77
C TYR A 146 -7.72 -0.99 -6.66
N VAL A 147 -8.23 -2.14 -6.26
CA VAL A 147 -9.41 -2.73 -6.88
C VAL A 147 -10.55 -2.69 -5.84
N PRO A 148 -11.64 -1.93 -6.07
CA PRO A 148 -12.74 -1.81 -5.12
C PRO A 148 -13.33 -3.18 -4.78
N ASN A 149 -13.77 -3.34 -3.53
CA ASN A 149 -14.42 -4.55 -3.03
C ASN A 149 -15.95 -4.57 -3.19
N ASP A 150 -16.51 -3.62 -3.96
CA ASP A 150 -17.94 -3.55 -4.27
C ASP A 150 -18.44 -4.87 -4.93
N PRO A 151 -19.45 -5.55 -4.35
CA PRO A 151 -20.00 -6.80 -4.89
C PRO A 151 -20.52 -6.69 -6.33
N HIS A 152 -21.02 -5.53 -6.72
CA HIS A 152 -21.58 -5.25 -8.04
C HIS A 152 -20.61 -4.52 -8.97
N ARG A 153 -19.33 -4.40 -8.61
CA ARG A 153 -18.28 -3.79 -9.46
C ARG A 153 -18.28 -4.31 -10.89
N SER A 154 -18.56 -5.60 -11.09
CA SER A 154 -18.62 -6.23 -12.41
C SER A 154 -19.75 -5.70 -13.31
N MET A 155 -20.80 -5.11 -12.72
CA MET A 155 -21.93 -4.50 -13.43
C MET A 155 -21.65 -3.05 -13.83
N GLN A 156 -20.66 -2.40 -13.22
CA GLN A 156 -20.27 -1.01 -13.48
C GLN A 156 -19.30 -0.93 -14.68
N TRP A 157 -19.77 -1.32 -15.87
CA TRP A 157 -18.98 -1.46 -17.10
C TRP A 157 -18.16 -0.22 -17.48
N PHE A 158 -18.60 0.98 -17.07
CA PHE A 158 -17.99 2.26 -17.44
C PHE A 158 -16.69 2.52 -16.69
N LEU A 159 -16.49 1.98 -15.48
CA LEU A 159 -15.30 2.25 -14.65
C LEU A 159 -14.00 1.83 -15.35
N GLY A 160 -14.01 0.67 -16.02
CA GLY A 160 -12.88 0.23 -16.83
C GLY A 160 -12.66 1.09 -18.08
N LYS A 161 -13.72 1.66 -18.66
CA LYS A 161 -13.63 2.51 -19.86
C LYS A 161 -12.99 3.86 -19.59
N ILE A 162 -13.25 4.44 -18.42
CA ILE A 162 -12.65 5.72 -17.99
C ILE A 162 -11.33 5.52 -17.23
N ASN A 163 -10.83 4.28 -17.16
CA ASN A 163 -9.64 3.89 -16.42
C ASN A 163 -9.68 4.32 -14.93
N ALA A 164 -10.84 4.20 -14.29
CA ALA A 164 -11.03 4.61 -12.89
C ALA A 164 -10.09 3.86 -11.93
N TYR A 165 -9.90 2.55 -12.13
CA TYR A 165 -9.02 1.75 -11.26
C TYR A 165 -7.57 2.25 -11.29
N GLY A 166 -7.04 2.56 -12.48
CA GLY A 166 -5.70 3.12 -12.60
C GLY A 166 -5.60 4.55 -12.05
N ALA A 167 -6.69 5.32 -12.05
CA ALA A 167 -6.73 6.62 -11.40
C ALA A 167 -6.71 6.48 -9.87
N TRP A 168 -7.47 5.54 -9.31
CA TRP A 168 -7.49 5.27 -7.88
C TRP A 168 -6.15 4.75 -7.35
N ASP A 169 -5.38 4.01 -8.15
CA ASP A 169 -3.98 3.68 -7.80
C ASP A 169 -3.12 4.92 -7.51
N VAL A 170 -3.48 6.10 -8.04
CA VAL A 170 -2.77 7.37 -7.89
C VAL A 170 -3.46 8.32 -6.90
N VAL A 171 -4.78 8.47 -7.00
CA VAL A 171 -5.58 9.41 -6.22
C VAL A 171 -6.98 8.85 -6.03
N HIS A 172 -7.44 8.77 -4.78
CA HIS A 172 -8.76 8.22 -4.43
C HIS A 172 -9.83 9.30 -4.30
N GLY A 173 -9.52 10.52 -4.74
CA GLY A 173 -10.27 11.74 -4.45
C GLY A 173 -9.53 12.63 -3.46
N ASP A 174 -10.09 13.81 -3.22
CA ASP A 174 -9.66 14.68 -2.14
C ASP A 174 -10.31 14.18 -0.85
N ALA A 175 -9.49 13.71 0.10
CA ALA A 175 -9.97 13.33 1.44
C ALA A 175 -10.11 14.55 2.35
N THR A 176 -9.73 15.75 1.89
CA THR A 176 -10.07 17.00 2.55
C THR A 176 -11.49 17.38 2.15
N ALA A 177 -12.28 17.87 3.11
CA ALA A 177 -13.67 18.30 2.87
C ALA A 177 -13.79 19.54 1.94
N ALA A 178 -12.75 19.86 1.16
CA ALA A 178 -12.67 21.03 0.30
C ALA A 178 -13.43 20.86 -1.02
N ALA A 179 -13.64 19.63 -1.49
CA ALA A 179 -14.38 19.35 -2.72
C ALA A 179 -15.83 18.94 -2.42
N ILE A 180 -16.73 19.93 -2.40
CA ILE A 180 -18.18 19.72 -2.23
C ILE A 180 -18.84 19.72 -3.62
N ILE A 181 -19.66 18.70 -3.91
CA ILE A 181 -20.37 18.56 -5.18
C ILE A 181 -21.86 18.77 -4.93
N GLY A 182 -22.42 19.87 -5.42
CA GLY A 182 -23.86 20.11 -5.43
C GLY A 182 -24.55 19.32 -6.55
N ILE A 183 -25.60 18.58 -6.21
CA ILE A 183 -26.41 17.80 -7.14
C ILE A 183 -27.83 18.38 -7.16
N VAL A 184 -28.29 18.82 -8.32
CA VAL A 184 -29.67 19.26 -8.53
C VAL A 184 -30.42 18.16 -9.28
N ASP A 185 -31.19 17.37 -8.54
CA ASP A 185 -31.98 16.25 -9.05
C ASP A 185 -33.35 16.23 -8.33
N THR A 186 -34.01 15.09 -8.33
CA THR A 186 -35.29 14.80 -7.68
C THR A 186 -35.20 14.60 -6.18
N GLY A 187 -33.99 14.64 -5.62
CA GLY A 187 -33.70 14.34 -4.23
C GLY A 187 -32.61 13.26 -4.11
N VAL A 188 -32.34 12.85 -2.87
CA VAL A 188 -31.38 11.80 -2.55
C VAL A 188 -31.88 10.96 -1.37
N TYR A 189 -31.79 9.64 -1.51
CA TYR A 189 -31.97 8.74 -0.38
C TYR A 189 -30.74 8.78 0.54
N TRP A 190 -30.64 9.86 1.31
CA TRP A 190 -29.44 10.25 2.05
C TRP A 190 -28.98 9.24 3.10
N ASN A 191 -29.88 8.44 3.67
CA ASN A 191 -29.52 7.37 4.62
C ASN A 191 -29.24 6.00 3.96
N HIS A 192 -29.09 5.95 2.63
CA HIS A 192 -28.62 4.73 1.97
C HIS A 192 -27.22 4.36 2.48
N PRO A 193 -26.94 3.10 2.87
CA PRO A 193 -25.64 2.72 3.46
C PRO A 193 -24.41 3.03 2.58
N ASP A 194 -24.58 3.03 1.26
CA ASP A 194 -23.52 3.31 0.29
C ASP A 194 -23.34 4.81 -0.01
N LEU A 195 -24.31 5.66 0.39
CA LEU A 195 -24.29 7.11 0.14
C LEU A 195 -24.09 7.91 1.42
N ALA A 196 -24.69 7.50 2.54
CA ALA A 196 -24.69 8.23 3.81
C ALA A 196 -23.29 8.71 4.26
N PRO A 197 -22.21 7.91 4.14
CA PRO A 197 -20.87 8.37 4.51
C PRO A 197 -20.32 9.51 3.64
N ASN A 198 -20.90 9.73 2.46
CA ASN A 198 -20.47 10.71 1.45
C ASN A 198 -21.43 11.91 1.31
N ILE A 199 -22.53 11.95 2.07
CA ILE A 199 -23.44 13.10 2.07
C ILE A 199 -22.75 14.28 2.76
N TRP A 200 -22.83 15.45 2.13
CA TRP A 200 -22.32 16.68 2.71
C TRP A 200 -23.26 17.16 3.83
N ILE A 201 -22.67 17.72 4.89
CA ILE A 201 -23.38 18.28 6.03
C ILE A 201 -23.13 19.79 6.06
N ASN A 202 -24.21 20.57 6.13
CA ASN A 202 -24.11 22.00 6.43
C ASN A 202 -23.67 22.17 7.89
N ALA A 203 -22.40 22.53 8.08
CA ALA A 203 -21.80 22.62 9.42
C ALA A 203 -22.40 23.75 10.28
N ALA A 204 -23.08 24.72 9.67
CA ALA A 204 -23.76 25.78 10.40
C ALA A 204 -25.10 25.32 10.99
N GLU A 205 -25.79 24.40 10.31
CA GLU A 205 -27.08 23.83 10.71
C GLU A 205 -26.92 22.53 11.53
N ASP A 206 -25.75 21.87 11.47
CA ASP A 206 -25.39 20.76 12.39
C ASP A 206 -25.03 21.30 13.78
N LEU A 207 -26.07 21.67 14.54
CA LEU A 207 -26.00 22.35 15.83
C LEU A 207 -25.19 21.59 16.88
N ASN A 208 -25.27 20.26 16.84
CA ASN A 208 -24.58 19.40 17.80
C ASN A 208 -23.20 18.92 17.30
N HIS A 209 -22.85 19.21 16.04
CA HIS A 209 -21.60 18.88 15.37
C HIS A 209 -21.30 17.37 15.29
N ASN A 210 -22.33 16.53 15.24
CA ASN A 210 -22.19 15.08 15.16
C ASN A 210 -22.17 14.56 13.70
N LYS A 211 -22.34 15.45 12.71
CA LYS A 211 -22.34 15.16 11.27
C LYS A 211 -23.47 14.23 10.83
N THR A 212 -24.58 14.27 11.52
CA THR A 212 -25.76 13.47 11.26
C THR A 212 -26.98 14.34 11.48
N LEU A 213 -27.92 14.34 10.55
CA LEU A 213 -29.21 14.98 10.77
C LEU A 213 -29.97 14.26 11.90
N ASP A 214 -30.23 14.97 13.01
CA ASP A 214 -31.13 14.51 14.06
C ASP A 214 -32.02 15.63 14.64
N ALA A 215 -32.87 15.29 15.60
CA ALA A 215 -33.84 16.24 16.18
C ALA A 215 -33.18 17.38 16.96
N GLY A 216 -31.90 17.26 17.31
CA GLY A 216 -31.11 18.32 17.94
C GLY A 216 -30.69 19.43 16.99
N ASP A 217 -30.80 19.21 15.68
CA ASP A 217 -30.38 20.14 14.62
C ASP A 217 -31.57 20.92 14.02
N ILE A 218 -32.79 20.68 14.52
CA ILE A 218 -34.01 21.34 14.04
C ILE A 218 -34.46 22.37 15.09
N ASP A 219 -34.01 23.61 14.94
CA ASP A 219 -34.37 24.72 15.84
C ASP A 219 -35.31 25.76 15.20
N GLY A 220 -35.56 25.62 13.88
CA GLY A 220 -36.43 26.50 13.10
C GLY A 220 -35.77 27.83 12.74
N ILE A 221 -34.44 27.93 12.82
CA ILE A 221 -33.65 29.11 12.52
C ILE A 221 -32.71 28.78 11.37
N ASP A 222 -32.64 29.67 10.38
CA ASP A 222 -31.57 29.70 9.38
C ASP A 222 -30.29 30.23 10.06
N ASN A 223 -29.36 29.33 10.39
CA ASN A 223 -28.17 29.63 11.18
C ASN A 223 -27.02 30.22 10.34
N ASP A 224 -26.99 29.99 9.03
CA ASP A 224 -25.98 30.58 8.12
C ASP A 224 -26.46 31.79 7.30
N GLY A 225 -27.76 32.06 7.31
CA GLY A 225 -28.39 33.21 6.68
C GLY A 225 -28.53 33.09 5.16
N ASP A 226 -28.55 31.87 4.62
CA ASP A 226 -28.64 31.63 3.17
C ASP A 226 -30.09 31.63 2.64
N GLY A 227 -31.08 31.67 3.54
CA GLY A 227 -32.51 31.71 3.25
C GLY A 227 -33.23 30.38 3.41
N PHE A 228 -32.54 29.32 3.83
CA PHE A 228 -33.09 27.99 4.05
C PHE A 228 -33.03 27.63 5.54
N ILE A 229 -34.17 27.25 6.12
CA ILE A 229 -34.25 26.94 7.56
C ILE A 229 -33.92 25.46 7.77
N ASP A 230 -33.00 25.17 8.70
CA ASP A 230 -32.62 23.81 9.13
C ASP A 230 -32.13 22.91 7.97
N ASP A 231 -31.37 23.43 7.00
CA ASP A 231 -30.98 22.74 5.74
C ASP A 231 -29.72 21.83 5.86
N VAL A 232 -29.63 21.07 6.96
CA VAL A 232 -28.47 20.24 7.34
C VAL A 232 -27.89 19.36 6.22
N LEU A 233 -28.74 18.79 5.35
CA LEU A 233 -28.34 17.89 4.26
C LEU A 233 -28.55 18.49 2.86
N GLY A 234 -29.03 19.73 2.79
CA GLY A 234 -29.52 20.39 1.58
C GLY A 234 -31.04 20.64 1.62
N TRP A 235 -31.58 21.06 0.47
CA TRP A 235 -32.92 21.64 0.38
C TRP A 235 -33.78 21.00 -0.70
N ASP A 236 -35.06 20.77 -0.42
CA ASP A 236 -36.05 20.41 -1.43
C ASP A 236 -36.74 21.66 -2.00
N PHE A 237 -36.36 22.03 -3.22
CA PHE A 237 -36.98 23.13 -3.95
C PHE A 237 -38.39 22.80 -4.51
N GLY A 238 -38.75 21.52 -4.59
CA GLY A 238 -40.04 21.06 -5.08
C GLY A 238 -41.17 21.29 -4.09
N VAL A 239 -40.99 20.84 -2.84
CA VAL A 239 -41.95 21.07 -1.74
C VAL A 239 -41.65 22.37 -0.99
N GLY A 240 -40.38 22.81 -0.98
CA GLY A 240 -39.95 24.00 -0.25
C GLY A 240 -39.70 23.72 1.23
N ASP A 241 -39.02 22.60 1.54
CA ASP A 241 -38.65 22.21 2.90
C ASP A 241 -37.20 21.67 2.98
N ASN A 242 -36.77 21.37 4.20
CA ASN A 242 -35.41 20.91 4.52
C ASN A 242 -35.22 19.39 4.38
N ASN A 243 -36.13 18.70 3.69
CA ASN A 243 -36.02 17.27 3.46
C ASN A 243 -35.71 16.97 1.98
N PRO A 244 -34.42 16.88 1.60
CA PRO A 244 -34.01 16.70 0.20
C PRO A 244 -34.21 15.25 -0.32
N GLN A 245 -35.15 14.47 0.23
CA GLN A 245 -35.36 13.07 -0.11
C GLN A 245 -36.23 12.84 -1.34
#